data_AF-A0A363TZQ6-F1
#
_entry.id   AF-A0A363TZQ6-F1
#
_cell.length_a   1.000
_cell.length_b   1.000
_cell.length_c   1.000
_cell.angle_alpha   90.00
_cell.angle_beta   90.00
_cell.angle_gamma   90.00
#
_symmetry.space_group_name_H-M   'P 1'
#
loop_
_entity.id
_entity.type
_entity.pdbx_description
1 polymer ?
#
loop_
_entity_poly.entity_id
_entity_poly.type
_entity_poly.pdbx_seq_one_letter_code
_entity_poly.pdbx_strand_id
1 'polypeptide(L)'
;MCGRRGSAIILAMLLLVLLSAAGMYAVSLPDSVAENSLQQYHAAVARNLARAGAYAAIASLPKVYPDPAPYVRRVPVGPIASGRYSVTSRRTGGGKEPDGAGGESGFDVYTLVSEGSVSAAPGSGFQVRVEVRLRPLPAPDARPRILKWEEIGPR
;
A
#
# COMPACT_ATOMS: atom_id res chain seq x y z
N MET A 1 -10.87 -57.57 -44.34
CA MET A 1 -10.06 -56.43 -43.83
C MET A 1 -10.98 -55.24 -43.50
N CYS A 2 -11.83 -55.31 -42.47
CA CYS A 2 -12.78 -54.21 -42.14
C CYS A 2 -12.57 -53.55 -40.76
N GLY A 3 -11.61 -54.02 -39.94
CA GLY A 3 -11.42 -53.53 -38.57
C GLY A 3 -10.55 -52.26 -38.42
N ARG A 4 -9.68 -51.94 -39.40
CA ARG A 4 -8.72 -50.81 -39.26
C ARG A 4 -9.35 -49.44 -39.49
N ARG A 5 -10.36 -49.32 -40.38
CA ARG A 5 -11.00 -48.03 -40.69
C ARG A 5 -11.94 -47.54 -39.58
N GLY A 6 -12.67 -48.45 -38.92
CA GLY A 6 -13.55 -48.08 -37.80
C GLY A 6 -12.78 -47.62 -36.56
N SER A 7 -11.64 -48.27 -36.24
CA SER A 7 -10.81 -47.90 -35.10
C SER A 7 -10.17 -46.50 -35.25
N ALA A 8 -9.76 -46.14 -36.46
CA ALA A 8 -9.18 -44.81 -36.71
C ALA A 8 -10.21 -43.68 -36.53
N ILE A 9 -11.47 -43.90 -36.92
CA ILE A 9 -12.56 -42.93 -36.75
C ILE A 9 -12.88 -42.74 -35.27
N ILE A 10 -12.93 -43.84 -34.50
CA ILE A 10 -13.18 -43.79 -33.06
C ILE A 10 -12.06 -43.02 -32.34
N LEU A 11 -10.80 -43.28 -32.69
CA LEU A 11 -9.66 -42.55 -32.13
C LEU A 11 -9.69 -41.06 -32.47
N ALA A 12 -10.04 -40.71 -33.70
CA ALA A 12 -10.16 -39.31 -34.11
C ALA A 12 -11.30 -38.59 -33.35
N MET A 13 -12.44 -39.24 -33.16
CA MET A 13 -13.55 -38.68 -32.37
C MET A 13 -13.16 -38.50 -30.89
N LEU A 14 -12.48 -39.49 -30.30
CA LEU A 14 -12.01 -39.41 -28.91
C LEU A 14 -10.99 -38.28 -28.72
N LEU A 15 -10.06 -38.14 -29.67
CA LEU A 15 -9.07 -37.08 -29.66
C LEU A 15 -9.72 -35.70 -29.81
N LEU A 16 -10.75 -35.57 -30.65
CA LEU A 16 -11.48 -34.33 -30.85
C LEU A 16 -12.29 -33.93 -29.60
N VAL A 17 -12.87 -34.89 -28.88
CA VAL A 17 -13.53 -34.66 -27.59
C VAL A 17 -12.52 -34.20 -26.53
N LEU A 18 -11.37 -34.86 -26.44
CA LEU A 18 -10.30 -34.46 -25.52
C LEU A 18 -9.77 -33.05 -25.83
N LEU A 19 -9.59 -32.72 -27.12
CA LEU A 19 -9.15 -31.40 -27.55
C LEU A 19 -10.21 -30.33 -27.25
N SER A 20 -11.50 -30.65 -27.40
CA SER A 20 -12.60 -29.73 -27.07
C SER A 20 -12.71 -29.49 -25.57
N ALA A 21 -12.55 -30.55 -24.76
CA ALA A 21 -12.54 -30.43 -23.30
C ALA A 21 -11.33 -29.62 -22.82
N ALA A 22 -10.14 -29.86 -23.38
CA ALA A 22 -8.94 -29.08 -23.09
C ALA A 22 -9.06 -27.61 -23.55
N GLY A 23 -9.67 -27.37 -24.72
CA GLY A 23 -9.97 -26.03 -25.21
C GLY A 23 -10.93 -25.26 -24.31
N MET A 24 -12.02 -25.90 -23.84
CA MET A 24 -12.91 -25.29 -22.85
C MET A 24 -12.19 -25.00 -21.53
N TYR A 25 -11.35 -25.91 -21.05
CA TYR A 25 -10.56 -25.69 -19.83
C TYR A 25 -9.56 -24.53 -19.97
N ALA A 26 -8.92 -24.39 -21.14
CA ALA A 26 -8.00 -23.28 -21.43
C ALA A 26 -8.69 -21.91 -21.47
N VAL A 27 -9.93 -21.85 -21.97
CA VAL A 27 -10.76 -20.62 -21.94
C VAL A 27 -11.32 -20.36 -20.53
N SER A 28 -11.38 -21.38 -19.68
CA SER A 28 -11.84 -21.28 -18.28
C SER A 28 -10.72 -20.91 -17.29
N LEU A 29 -9.46 -20.90 -17.73
CA LEU A 29 -8.31 -20.49 -16.92
C LEU A 29 -8.13 -18.96 -17.00
N PRO A 30 -7.99 -18.26 -15.87
CA PRO A 30 -9.05 -17.35 -15.48
C PRO A 30 -8.56 -15.91 -15.36
N ASP A 31 -9.46 -14.97 -15.66
CA ASP A 31 -9.35 -13.55 -15.27
C ASP A 31 -8.95 -13.36 -13.80
N SER A 32 -9.23 -14.34 -12.93
CA SER A 32 -8.90 -14.30 -11.50
C SER A 32 -7.40 -14.22 -11.19
N VAL A 33 -6.50 -14.72 -12.04
CA VAL A 33 -5.04 -14.56 -11.81
C VAL A 33 -4.60 -13.13 -12.13
N ALA A 34 -5.10 -12.56 -13.22
CA ALA A 34 -4.83 -11.18 -13.61
C ALA A 34 -5.43 -10.20 -12.59
N GLU A 35 -6.66 -10.45 -12.15
CA GLU A 35 -7.37 -9.61 -11.20
C GLU A 35 -6.72 -9.61 -9.80
N ASN A 36 -6.26 -10.78 -9.32
CA ASN A 36 -5.50 -10.87 -8.08
C ASN A 36 -4.16 -10.11 -8.16
N SER A 37 -3.45 -10.20 -9.28
CA SER A 37 -2.18 -9.50 -9.47
C SER A 37 -2.36 -7.98 -9.52
N LEU A 38 -3.45 -7.51 -10.11
CA LEU A 38 -3.81 -6.09 -10.21
C LEU A 38 -4.23 -5.53 -8.85
N GLN A 39 -4.98 -6.30 -8.07
CA GLN A 39 -5.34 -5.94 -6.69
C GLN A 39 -4.10 -5.85 -5.79
N GLN A 40 -3.18 -6.81 -5.90
CA GLN A 40 -1.90 -6.79 -5.19
C GLN A 40 -1.04 -5.58 -5.59
N TYR A 41 -1.00 -5.26 -6.88
CA TYR A 41 -0.30 -4.08 -7.39
C TYR A 41 -0.89 -2.79 -6.79
N HIS A 42 -2.21 -2.62 -6.81
CA HIS A 42 -2.87 -1.44 -6.23
C HIS A 42 -2.64 -1.32 -4.72
N ALA A 43 -2.68 -2.43 -3.98
CA ALA A 43 -2.36 -2.44 -2.55
C ALA A 43 -0.90 -2.03 -2.28
N ALA A 44 0.05 -2.54 -3.07
CA ALA A 44 1.46 -2.17 -2.96
C ALA A 44 1.69 -0.68 -3.26
N VAL A 45 1.03 -0.15 -4.29
CA VAL A 45 1.07 1.28 -4.61
C VAL A 45 0.49 2.10 -3.46
N ALA A 46 -0.69 1.75 -2.95
CA ALA A 46 -1.33 2.48 -1.85
C ALA A 46 -0.44 2.52 -0.61
N ARG A 47 0.19 1.39 -0.26
CA ARG A 47 1.21 1.31 0.81
C ARG A 47 2.38 2.24 0.54
N ASN A 48 2.95 2.22 -0.66
CA ASN A 48 4.07 3.09 -1.02
C ASN A 48 3.70 4.58 -0.97
N LEU A 49 2.49 4.95 -1.37
CA LEU A 49 1.98 6.32 -1.26
C LEU A 49 1.83 6.75 0.21
N ALA A 50 1.29 5.88 1.06
CA ALA A 50 1.18 6.16 2.50
C ALA A 50 2.56 6.32 3.15
N ARG A 51 3.54 5.48 2.79
CA ARG A 51 4.93 5.62 3.22
C ARG A 51 5.55 6.93 2.74
N ALA A 52 5.36 7.27 1.47
CA ALA A 52 5.87 8.51 0.90
C ALA A 52 5.28 9.75 1.61
N GLY A 53 3.99 9.72 1.93
CA GLY A 53 3.34 10.78 2.71
C GLY A 53 3.92 10.88 4.12
N ALA A 54 4.15 9.76 4.80
CA ALA A 54 4.81 9.74 6.11
C ALA A 54 6.23 10.32 6.07
N TYR A 55 7.06 9.93 5.10
CA TYR A 55 8.41 10.49 4.94
C TYR A 55 8.39 11.99 4.61
N ALA A 56 7.47 12.42 3.73
CA ALA A 56 7.29 13.83 3.42
C ALA A 56 6.87 14.63 4.66
N ALA A 57 6.00 14.06 5.50
CA ALA A 57 5.56 14.66 6.76
C ALA A 57 6.72 14.83 7.74
N ILE A 58 7.53 13.78 7.93
CA ILE A 58 8.74 13.79 8.78
C ILE A 58 9.71 14.88 8.33
N ALA A 59 9.98 14.96 7.02
CA ALA A 59 10.88 15.96 6.45
C ALA A 59 10.35 17.40 6.56
N SER A 60 9.02 17.56 6.68
CA SER A 60 8.39 18.88 6.83
C SER A 60 8.22 19.34 8.28
N LEU A 61 8.57 18.51 9.26
CA LEU A 61 8.52 18.92 10.67
C LEU A 61 9.41 20.15 10.90
N PRO A 62 8.98 21.11 11.74
CA PRO A 62 7.86 21.04 12.69
C PRO A 62 6.49 21.44 12.12
N LYS A 63 6.34 21.57 10.79
CA LYS A 63 5.06 21.99 10.19
C LYS A 63 3.95 21.00 10.53
N VAL A 64 2.83 21.52 11.02
CA VAL A 64 1.67 20.73 11.45
C VAL A 64 0.52 20.87 10.44
N TYR A 65 0.00 19.74 9.98
CA TYR A 65 -1.22 19.58 9.20
C TYR A 65 -2.32 18.96 10.07
N PRO A 66 -3.10 19.75 10.82
CA PRO A 66 -4.13 19.23 11.71
C PRO A 66 -5.32 18.66 10.93
N ASP A 67 -6.02 17.71 11.53
CA ASP A 67 -7.39 17.34 11.11
C ASP A 67 -8.34 18.47 11.55
N PRO A 68 -9.22 19.04 10.71
CA PRO A 68 -9.76 18.55 9.43
C PRO A 68 -9.08 19.05 8.14
N ALA A 69 -7.90 19.67 8.22
CA ALA A 69 -7.17 20.22 7.08
C ALA A 69 -5.90 19.41 6.74
N PRO A 70 -6.03 18.14 6.31
CA PRO A 70 -4.90 17.31 5.97
C PRO A 70 -4.15 17.88 4.76
N TYR A 71 -2.84 17.67 4.73
CA TYR A 71 -2.09 17.88 3.49
C TYR A 71 -2.41 16.75 2.52
N VAL A 72 -2.96 17.07 1.36
CA VAL A 72 -3.29 16.09 0.33
C VAL A 72 -2.44 16.34 -0.91
N ARG A 73 -1.78 15.29 -1.40
CA ARG A 73 -1.05 15.34 -2.67
C ARG A 73 -1.52 14.22 -3.59
N ARG A 74 -1.77 14.58 -4.85
CA ARG A 74 -2.06 13.61 -5.93
C ARG A 74 -0.75 13.26 -6.64
N VAL A 75 -0.60 11.98 -6.96
CA VAL A 75 0.60 11.42 -7.59
C VAL A 75 0.18 10.58 -8.79
N PRO A 76 0.75 10.79 -9.99
CA PRO A 76 0.50 9.89 -11.11
C PRO A 76 1.10 8.52 -10.81
N VAL A 77 0.30 7.46 -10.91
CA VAL A 77 0.71 6.06 -10.64
C VAL A 77 0.89 5.29 -11.96
N GLY A 78 0.49 5.88 -13.07
CA GLY A 78 0.61 5.32 -14.42
C GLY A 78 -0.18 6.15 -15.42
N PRO A 79 -0.39 5.63 -16.65
CA PRO A 79 -1.05 6.36 -17.72
C PRO A 79 -2.55 6.60 -17.47
N ILE A 80 -3.20 5.78 -16.64
CA ILE A 80 -4.67 5.78 -16.46
C ILE A 80 -5.07 5.95 -14.98
N ALA A 81 -4.16 5.69 -14.03
CA ALA A 81 -4.47 5.70 -12.60
C ALA A 81 -3.80 6.87 -11.86
N SER A 82 -4.56 7.49 -10.97
CA SER A 82 -4.05 8.51 -10.04
C SER A 82 -4.02 7.96 -8.62
N GLY A 83 -2.89 8.16 -7.96
CA GLY A 83 -2.75 7.94 -6.52
C GLY A 83 -2.96 9.23 -5.76
N ARG A 84 -3.28 9.12 -4.48
CA ARG A 84 -3.17 10.24 -3.55
C ARG A 84 -2.64 9.76 -2.22
N TYR A 85 -1.99 10.66 -1.51
CA TYR A 85 -1.79 10.50 -0.08
C TYR A 85 -2.32 11.72 0.66
N SER A 86 -2.91 11.50 1.83
CA SER A 86 -3.22 12.52 2.82
C SER A 86 -2.29 12.35 4.01
N VAL A 87 -1.95 13.47 4.66
CA VAL A 87 -1.15 13.50 5.89
C VAL A 87 -1.87 14.39 6.89
N THR A 88 -2.10 13.83 8.07
CA THR A 88 -2.38 14.59 9.28
C THR A 88 -1.20 14.47 10.24
N SER A 89 -0.96 15.50 11.01
CA SER A 89 0.07 15.52 12.03
C SER A 89 -0.47 16.25 13.25
N ARG A 90 -0.13 15.75 14.43
CA ARG A 90 -0.52 16.32 15.71
C ARG A 90 0.69 16.37 16.62
N ARG A 91 0.94 17.51 17.27
CA ARG A 91 1.88 17.58 18.39
C ARG A 91 1.18 17.01 19.61
N THR A 92 1.73 15.94 20.16
CA THR A 92 1.12 15.19 21.27
C THR A 92 1.66 15.65 22.63
N GLY A 93 2.77 16.39 22.64
CA GLY A 93 3.35 17.03 23.83
C GLY A 93 4.81 16.66 24.04
N GLY A 94 5.46 17.28 25.04
CA GLY A 94 6.82 16.94 25.44
C GLY A 94 6.84 15.67 26.28
N GLY A 95 7.11 14.52 25.65
CA GLY A 95 7.06 13.23 26.32
C GLY A 95 8.19 13.04 27.33
N LYS A 96 7.84 12.78 28.60
CA LYS A 96 8.68 11.98 29.50
C LYS A 96 8.60 10.53 29.02
N GLU A 97 9.76 9.94 28.72
CA GLU A 97 9.93 8.55 28.32
C GLU A 97 9.34 7.60 29.39
N PRO A 98 8.58 6.54 29.02
CA PRO A 98 8.36 5.42 29.91
C PRO A 98 9.59 4.51 29.85
N ASP A 99 10.20 4.31 31.02
CA ASP A 99 11.27 3.36 31.34
C ASP A 99 12.69 3.64 30.78
N GLY A 100 13.50 4.25 31.64
CA GLY A 100 14.86 3.73 31.87
C GLY A 100 16.03 4.42 31.17
N ALA A 101 16.17 5.75 31.30
CA ALA A 101 17.45 6.45 31.54
C ALA A 101 17.27 7.96 31.29
N GLY A 102 17.36 8.78 32.34
CA GLY A 102 17.63 10.22 32.25
C GLY A 102 16.68 11.02 31.35
N GLY A 103 15.52 11.41 31.87
CA GLY A 103 14.54 12.21 31.14
C GLY A 103 15.11 13.52 30.59
N GLU A 104 15.38 13.56 29.28
CA GLU A 104 15.72 14.79 28.57
C GLU A 104 14.44 15.62 28.36
N SER A 105 14.16 16.50 29.31
CA SER A 105 13.16 17.57 29.18
C SER A 105 13.59 18.53 28.05
N GLY A 106 13.16 18.26 26.82
CA GLY A 106 13.50 19.13 25.69
C GLY A 106 13.22 18.55 24.31
N PHE A 107 12.19 17.70 24.16
CA PHE A 107 11.77 17.17 22.86
C PHE A 107 10.27 17.31 22.69
N ASP A 108 9.85 17.57 21.46
CA ASP A 108 8.46 17.55 21.02
C ASP A 108 8.14 16.23 20.34
N VAL A 109 7.06 15.57 20.78
CA VAL A 109 6.55 14.36 20.14
C VAL A 109 5.41 14.73 19.19
N TYR A 110 5.52 14.23 17.97
CA TYR A 110 4.54 14.38 16.90
C TYR A 110 4.00 13.02 16.50
N THR A 111 2.68 12.89 16.45
CA THR A 111 2.00 11.77 15.83
C THR A 111 1.61 12.16 14.41
N LEU A 112 2.13 11.43 13.43
CA LEU A 112 1.85 11.59 12.01
C LEU A 112 0.97 10.43 11.55
N VAL A 113 -0.06 10.72 10.78
CA VAL A 113 -0.88 9.70 10.12
C VAL A 113 -0.90 10.04 8.65
N SER A 114 -0.40 9.12 7.82
CA SER A 114 -0.48 9.22 6.38
C SER A 114 -1.37 8.12 5.82
N GLU A 115 -2.28 8.47 4.92
CA GLU A 115 -3.14 7.53 4.23
C GLU A 115 -2.85 7.59 2.74
N GLY A 116 -2.66 6.44 2.10
CA GLY A 116 -2.43 6.29 0.68
C GLY A 116 -3.58 5.55 0.01
N SER A 117 -4.06 6.04 -1.13
CA SER A 117 -5.14 5.40 -1.89
C SER A 117 -4.93 5.56 -3.39
N VAL A 118 -5.41 4.59 -4.17
CA VAL A 118 -5.37 4.61 -5.64
C VAL A 118 -6.78 4.74 -6.19
N SER A 119 -7.01 5.64 -7.15
CA SER A 119 -8.35 5.90 -7.71
C SER A 119 -8.96 4.69 -8.41
N ALA A 120 -8.12 3.81 -8.95
CA ALA A 120 -8.52 2.58 -9.63
C ALA A 120 -8.87 1.41 -8.68
N ALA A 121 -8.68 1.58 -7.36
CA ALA A 121 -9.04 0.58 -6.35
C ALA A 121 -9.56 1.25 -5.07
N PRO A 122 -10.80 1.78 -5.09
CA PRO A 122 -11.44 2.27 -3.88
C PRO A 122 -11.59 1.11 -2.88
N GLY A 123 -10.96 1.21 -1.70
CA GLY A 123 -10.91 0.14 -0.68
C GLY A 123 -9.54 -0.55 -0.53
N SER A 124 -8.55 -0.24 -1.38
CA SER A 124 -7.16 -0.68 -1.15
C SER A 124 -6.36 0.33 -0.31
N GLY A 125 -7.04 1.15 0.50
CA GLY A 125 -6.44 2.30 1.19
C GLY A 125 -5.53 1.86 2.33
N PHE A 126 -4.29 2.35 2.35
CA PHE A 126 -3.30 1.95 3.34
C PHE A 126 -3.00 3.10 4.29
N GLN A 127 -2.80 2.82 5.57
CA GLN A 127 -2.50 3.85 6.57
C GLN A 127 -1.14 3.58 7.21
N VAL A 128 -0.32 4.63 7.35
CA VAL A 128 0.95 4.61 8.08
C VAL A 128 0.84 5.60 9.22
N ARG A 129 1.05 5.11 10.45
CA ARG A 129 1.12 5.95 11.65
C ARG A 129 2.56 5.98 12.13
N VAL A 130 3.08 7.18 12.35
CA VAL A 130 4.46 7.39 12.81
C VAL A 130 4.46 8.29 14.03
N GLU A 131 5.18 7.89 15.06
CA GLU A 131 5.51 8.78 16.16
C GLU A 131 6.96 9.23 16.02
N VAL A 132 7.16 10.54 16.06
CA VAL A 132 8.45 11.18 15.81
C VAL A 132 8.74 12.12 16.95
N ARG A 133 9.96 12.07 17.48
CA ARG A 133 10.46 13.11 18.37
C ARG A 133 11.34 14.08 17.60
N LEU A 134 11.19 15.36 17.88
CA LEU A 134 12.00 16.44 17.33
C LEU A 134 12.47 17.34 18.46
N ARG A 135 13.74 17.76 18.43
CA ARG A 135 14.24 18.76 19.37
C ARG A 135 13.65 20.14 19.01
N PRO A 136 13.24 20.98 19.99
CA PRO A 136 12.78 22.32 19.73
C PRO A 136 13.80 23.09 18.90
N LEU A 137 13.32 23.72 17.83
CA LEU A 137 14.12 24.68 17.08
C LEU A 137 14.36 25.92 17.95
N PRO A 138 15.54 26.57 17.87
CA PRO A 138 16.56 26.45 16.83
C PRO A 138 17.77 25.58 17.22
N ALA A 139 17.56 24.38 17.79
CA ALA A 139 18.69 23.52 18.11
C ALA A 139 19.47 23.07 16.84
N PRO A 140 20.82 23.12 16.85
CA PRO A 140 21.65 22.85 15.66
C PRO A 140 21.53 21.41 15.13
N ASP A 141 21.16 20.45 15.97
CA ASP A 141 20.94 19.04 15.61
C ASP A 141 19.46 18.63 15.72
N ALA A 142 18.51 19.53 15.43
CA ALA A 142 17.08 19.23 15.43
C ALA A 142 16.70 18.30 14.26
N ARG A 143 17.12 17.02 14.35
CA ARG A 143 16.72 15.96 13.42
C ARG A 143 15.54 15.19 14.01
N PRO A 144 14.50 14.91 13.20
CA PRO A 144 13.41 14.05 13.64
C PRO A 144 13.94 12.62 13.85
N ARG A 145 13.64 12.02 15.01
CA ARG A 145 13.89 10.60 15.30
C ARG A 145 12.58 9.86 15.37
N ILE A 146 12.46 8.80 14.57
CA ILE A 146 11.31 7.91 14.59
C ILE A 146 11.34 7.10 15.89
N LEU A 147 10.27 7.19 16.67
CA LEU A 147 10.05 6.40 17.87
C LEU A 147 9.24 5.14 17.55
N LYS A 148 8.21 5.29 16.72
CA LYS A 148 7.28 4.22 16.40
C LYS A 148 6.85 4.32 14.94
N TRP A 149 6.74 3.17 14.28
CA TRP A 149 6.28 3.04 12.91
C TRP A 149 5.27 1.91 12.81
N GLU A 150 4.03 2.25 12.47
CA GLU A 150 2.92 1.31 12.33
C GLU A 150 2.35 1.38 10.92
N GLU A 151 2.11 0.22 10.34
CA GLU A 151 1.52 0.05 9.02
C GLU A 151 0.21 -0.71 9.15
N ILE A 152 -0.88 -0.07 8.77
CA ILE A 152 -2.23 -0.60 8.88
C ILE A 152 -2.72 -0.92 7.46
N GLY A 153 -3.06 -2.19 7.27
CA GLY A 153 -3.48 -2.79 6.01
C GLY A 153 -4.74 -2.18 5.40
N PRO A 154 -5.12 -2.64 4.19
CA PRO A 154 -6.28 -2.13 3.46
C PRO A 154 -7.56 -2.20 4.32
N ARG A 155 -8.25 -1.05 4.42
CA ARG A 155 -9.57 -0.91 5.06
C ARG A 155 -10.69 -0.96 4.03
#